data_AF-A0A3S0B779-F1
#
_entry.id   AF-A0A3S0B779-F1
#
_cell.length_a   1.000
_cell.length_b   1.000
_cell.length_c   1.000
_cell.angle_alpha   90.00
_cell.angle_beta   90.00
_cell.angle_gamma   90.00
#
_symmetry.space_group_name_H-M   'P 1'
#
loop_
_entity.id
_entity.type
_entity.pdbx_description
1 polymer ?
#
loop_
_entity_poly.entity_id
_entity_poly.type
_entity_poly.pdbx_seq_one_letter_code
_entity_poly.pdbx_strand_id
1 'polypeptide(L)'
;MSNPLLPTDYPDLDLIEKLWRDGHRAKGILAFIEENDMLPINMSALARYGQRRWNDKVTLQSPSTSVENLKETLETLDEAGLQVGKVSFANRKTYVWEKQEDGTNKQVPKDAFSQTIELLNGSNHNLNRATLPRISVQSTTRGTKDENIGLAISLPDMQIGYHRDNKGNLLTLQDESAIDISHQIIADLEATEGIDLIVMQGDNADFAEFGKYSVPPSLQGNTQVTIDRLGAEGATLRKLTPQAKIVYLEGNHEYRVNKTLTDKIPNLIGVSRSGEDKPVLDLSYLCRFDENNIEYLDGYPTNEFWASDGLRFIHGSTVKAAKGATAASVLVKGVNTVYGHLHRQELVWSVKTSRGKTENIFAGSAGTSCKTTGEVPSFHSSTRSNGMPATRPGIEEWQQGLMVIYYEKNGTRAWPEMVTIENGETIFRGKKYSATVDAEGKKIKRRRTKKELLLEE
;
A
#
# COMPACT_ATOMS: atom_id res chain seq x y z
N MET A 1 -33.28 -9.82 -37.65
CA MET A 1 -32.47 -9.11 -36.64
C MET A 1 -32.02 -7.81 -37.27
N SER A 2 -32.42 -6.67 -36.72
CA SER A 2 -31.97 -5.35 -37.17
C SER A 2 -30.46 -5.22 -37.00
N ASN A 3 -29.79 -4.53 -37.93
CA ASN A 3 -28.37 -4.23 -37.76
C ASN A 3 -28.19 -3.32 -36.53
N PRO A 4 -27.18 -3.56 -35.68
CA PRO A 4 -26.96 -2.75 -34.50
C PRO A 4 -26.62 -1.30 -34.89
N LEU A 5 -27.34 -0.35 -34.30
CA LEU A 5 -27.20 1.08 -34.56
C LEU A 5 -25.89 1.63 -34.00
N LEU A 6 -25.41 2.74 -34.59
CA LEU A 6 -24.37 3.54 -33.96
C LEU A 6 -24.96 4.43 -32.87
N PRO A 7 -24.19 4.80 -31.83
CA PRO A 7 -24.69 5.68 -30.77
C PRO A 7 -25.25 7.01 -31.27
N THR A 8 -24.67 7.59 -32.34
CA THR A 8 -25.16 8.84 -32.93
C THR A 8 -26.55 8.73 -33.55
N ASP A 9 -26.97 7.52 -33.90
CA ASP A 9 -28.20 7.25 -34.62
C ASP A 9 -29.23 6.53 -33.73
N TYR A 10 -28.94 6.45 -32.42
CA TYR A 10 -29.79 5.76 -31.46
C TYR A 10 -30.91 6.70 -30.97
N PRO A 11 -32.20 6.33 -31.09
CA PRO A 11 -33.30 7.24 -30.81
C PRO A 11 -33.38 7.69 -29.35
N ASP A 12 -33.01 6.83 -28.39
CA ASP A 12 -33.03 7.14 -26.96
C ASP A 12 -31.62 7.37 -26.40
N LEU A 13 -30.78 8.11 -27.15
CA LEU A 13 -29.38 8.33 -26.76
C LEU A 13 -29.25 8.97 -25.36
N ASP A 14 -30.20 9.80 -24.94
CA ASP A 14 -30.23 10.43 -23.62
C ASP A 14 -30.39 9.40 -22.49
N LEU A 15 -31.18 8.34 -22.70
CA LEU A 15 -31.32 7.25 -21.74
C LEU A 15 -30.02 6.44 -21.66
N ILE A 16 -29.38 6.20 -22.80
CA ILE A 16 -28.08 5.53 -22.87
C ILE A 16 -27.00 6.36 -22.17
N GLU A 17 -27.00 7.67 -22.34
CA GLU A 17 -26.12 8.60 -21.63
C GLU A 17 -26.36 8.55 -20.12
N LYS A 18 -27.63 8.57 -19.69
CA LYS A 18 -27.99 8.47 -18.26
C LYS A 18 -27.48 7.17 -17.65
N LEU A 19 -27.73 6.02 -18.29
CA LEU A 19 -27.21 4.73 -17.84
C LEU A 19 -25.68 4.72 -17.76
N TRP A 20 -25.01 5.38 -18.72
CA TRP A 20 -23.56 5.51 -18.72
C TRP A 20 -23.05 6.35 -17.53
N ARG A 21 -23.74 7.45 -17.21
CA ARG A 21 -23.43 8.33 -16.07
C ARG A 21 -23.75 7.66 -14.73
N ASP A 22 -24.78 6.81 -14.68
CA ASP A 22 -25.14 6.00 -13.51
C ASP A 22 -24.19 4.80 -13.30
N GLY A 23 -23.13 4.69 -14.11
CA GLY A 23 -22.04 3.72 -13.93
C GLY A 23 -22.16 2.45 -14.77
N HIS A 24 -23.23 2.30 -15.55
CA HIS A 24 -23.29 1.21 -16.54
C HIS A 24 -22.26 1.47 -17.66
N ARG A 25 -21.61 0.42 -18.12
CA ARG A 25 -20.69 0.48 -19.28
C ARG A 25 -21.30 -0.31 -20.44
N ALA A 26 -20.69 -0.23 -21.62
CA ALA A 26 -21.27 -0.76 -22.88
C ALA A 26 -21.92 -2.15 -22.74
N LYS A 27 -21.27 -3.09 -22.03
CA LYS A 27 -21.82 -4.43 -21.78
C LYS A 27 -23.08 -4.43 -20.89
N GLY A 28 -23.10 -3.62 -19.82
CA GLY A 28 -24.25 -3.50 -18.93
C GLY A 28 -25.42 -2.74 -19.56
N ILE A 29 -25.11 -1.77 -20.43
CA ILE A 29 -26.12 -1.04 -21.21
C ILE A 29 -26.75 -1.97 -22.25
N LEU A 30 -25.95 -2.84 -22.89
CA LEU A 30 -26.48 -3.85 -23.81
C LEU A 30 -27.39 -4.86 -23.13
N ALA A 31 -27.04 -5.29 -21.92
CA ALA A 31 -27.92 -6.16 -21.13
C ALA A 31 -29.25 -5.46 -20.81
N PHE A 32 -29.21 -4.16 -20.47
CA PHE A 32 -30.42 -3.36 -20.25
C PHE A 32 -31.26 -3.20 -21.54
N ILE A 33 -30.62 -2.94 -22.68
CA ILE A 33 -31.28 -2.84 -24.00
C ILE A 33 -31.98 -4.16 -24.34
N GLU A 34 -31.32 -5.29 -24.11
CA GLU A 34 -31.86 -6.64 -24.36
C GLU A 34 -33.01 -6.99 -23.40
N GLU A 35 -32.88 -6.64 -22.13
CA GLU A 35 -33.92 -6.88 -21.10
C GLU A 35 -35.18 -6.03 -21.31
N ASN A 36 -35.06 -4.86 -21.94
CA ASN A 36 -36.16 -3.92 -22.19
C ASN A 36 -36.65 -3.93 -23.65
N ASP A 37 -36.28 -4.94 -24.44
CA ASP A 37 -36.67 -5.12 -25.86
C ASP A 37 -36.44 -3.87 -26.73
N MET A 38 -35.31 -3.20 -26.49
CA MET A 38 -34.91 -1.99 -27.20
C MET A 38 -34.08 -2.30 -28.46
N LEU A 39 -33.88 -1.30 -29.32
CA LEU A 39 -33.09 -1.47 -30.54
C LEU A 39 -31.63 -1.86 -30.22
N PRO A 40 -31.01 -2.79 -30.95
CA PRO A 40 -29.65 -3.19 -30.69
C PRO A 40 -28.67 -2.05 -31.04
N ILE A 41 -27.66 -1.84 -30.20
CA ILE A 41 -26.60 -0.85 -30.40
C ILE A 41 -25.24 -1.55 -30.58
N ASN A 42 -24.34 -0.99 -31.40
CA ASN A 42 -23.03 -1.59 -31.58
C ASN A 42 -22.14 -1.37 -30.33
N MET A 43 -21.78 -2.46 -29.66
CA MET A 43 -20.99 -2.42 -28.40
C MET A 43 -19.69 -1.63 -28.52
N SER A 44 -18.92 -1.86 -29.58
CA SER A 44 -17.60 -1.24 -29.76
C SER A 44 -17.73 0.25 -30.08
N ALA A 45 -18.78 0.63 -30.81
CA ALA A 45 -19.10 2.03 -31.06
C ALA A 45 -19.56 2.73 -29.77
N LEU A 46 -20.46 2.10 -29.00
CA LEU A 46 -20.94 2.62 -27.71
C LEU A 46 -19.81 2.80 -26.69
N ALA A 47 -18.93 1.81 -26.55
CA ALA A 47 -17.78 1.89 -25.64
C ALA A 47 -16.88 3.08 -25.97
N ARG A 48 -16.55 3.27 -27.25
CA ARG A 48 -15.72 4.40 -27.71
C ARG A 48 -16.45 5.74 -27.58
N TYR A 49 -17.75 5.77 -27.86
CA TYR A 49 -18.55 6.98 -27.79
C TYR A 49 -18.66 7.47 -26.35
N GLY A 50 -19.08 6.60 -25.42
CA GLY A 50 -19.20 6.95 -24.01
C GLY A 50 -17.86 7.32 -23.36
N GLN A 51 -16.76 6.63 -23.71
CA GLN A 51 -15.43 7.01 -23.23
C GLN A 51 -14.96 8.39 -23.73
N ARG A 52 -15.45 8.86 -24.88
CA ARG A 52 -15.04 10.14 -25.48
C ARG A 52 -15.97 11.29 -25.15
N ARG A 53 -17.28 11.02 -25.01
CA ARG A 53 -18.33 12.04 -24.88
C ARG A 53 -18.96 12.09 -23.50
N TRP A 54 -18.93 11.00 -22.75
CA TRP A 54 -19.59 10.85 -21.44
C TRP A 54 -18.58 10.42 -20.38
N ASN A 55 -17.43 11.08 -20.37
CA ASN A 55 -16.46 10.98 -19.28
C ASN A 55 -16.53 12.27 -18.44
N ASP A 56 -16.06 12.22 -17.20
CA ASP A 56 -15.99 13.37 -16.31
C ASP A 56 -14.75 14.25 -16.55
N LYS A 57 -14.03 14.01 -17.66
CA LYS A 57 -12.80 14.71 -18.01
C LYS A 57 -13.11 15.81 -19.01
N VAL A 58 -13.23 17.03 -18.52
CA VAL A 58 -13.27 18.19 -19.41
C VAL A 58 -11.83 18.51 -19.82
N THR A 59 -11.54 18.24 -21.08
CA THR A 59 -10.24 18.56 -21.70
C THR A 59 -10.40 19.87 -22.45
N LEU A 60 -9.78 20.94 -21.93
CA LEU A 60 -9.69 22.20 -22.68
C LEU A 60 -8.48 22.11 -23.61
N GLN A 61 -8.73 22.14 -24.92
CA GLN A 61 -7.68 22.27 -25.94
C GLN A 61 -7.72 23.68 -26.51
N SER A 62 -6.64 24.42 -26.31
CA SER A 62 -6.43 25.70 -26.98
C SER A 62 -5.46 25.50 -28.15
N PRO A 63 -5.76 26.03 -29.34
CA PRO A 63 -4.81 26.09 -30.45
C PRO A 63 -3.73 27.17 -30.24
N SER A 64 -3.75 27.94 -29.14
CA SER A 64 -2.79 29.01 -28.89
C SER A 64 -1.39 28.47 -28.60
N THR A 65 -0.42 29.04 -29.31
CA THR A 65 1.00 28.68 -29.30
C THR A 65 1.82 29.35 -28.19
N SER A 66 1.22 30.19 -27.34
CA SER A 66 1.95 30.97 -26.33
C SER A 66 1.70 30.51 -24.89
N VAL A 67 2.79 30.41 -24.14
CA VAL A 67 2.79 30.16 -22.68
C VAL A 67 2.32 31.39 -21.90
N GLU A 68 2.30 32.56 -22.56
CA GLU A 68 2.05 33.87 -21.96
C GLU A 68 0.68 34.01 -21.26
N ASN A 69 -0.36 33.26 -21.66
CA ASN A 69 -1.71 33.39 -21.08
C ASN A 69 -2.07 32.28 -20.07
N LEU A 70 -1.12 31.42 -19.70
CA LEU A 70 -1.39 30.30 -18.79
C LEU A 70 -1.81 30.81 -17.40
N LYS A 71 -1.14 31.84 -16.89
CA LYS A 71 -1.40 32.37 -15.55
C LYS A 71 -2.83 32.91 -15.42
N GLU A 72 -3.24 33.74 -16.38
CA GLU A 72 -4.60 34.33 -16.44
C GLU A 72 -5.67 33.25 -16.63
N THR A 73 -5.38 32.21 -17.43
CA THR A 73 -6.29 31.07 -17.61
C THR A 73 -6.44 30.27 -16.32
N LEU A 74 -5.34 30.03 -15.58
CA LEU A 74 -5.38 29.32 -14.30
C LEU A 74 -6.10 30.15 -13.22
N GLU A 75 -5.87 31.46 -13.17
CA GLU A 75 -6.58 32.38 -12.27
C GLU A 75 -8.09 32.40 -12.56
N THR A 76 -8.49 32.45 -13.83
CA THR A 76 -9.92 32.39 -14.22
C THR A 76 -10.57 31.05 -13.83
N LEU A 77 -9.83 29.95 -13.95
CA LEU A 77 -10.32 28.62 -13.56
C LEU A 77 -10.45 28.48 -12.05
N ASP A 78 -9.51 29.05 -11.29
CA ASP A 78 -9.55 29.10 -9.82
C ASP A 78 -10.71 29.98 -9.32
N GLU A 79 -10.93 31.16 -9.91
CA GLU A 79 -12.08 32.03 -9.64
C GLU A 79 -13.43 31.36 -9.94
N ALA A 80 -13.47 30.49 -10.96
CA ALA A 80 -14.63 29.67 -11.29
C ALA A 80 -14.79 28.43 -10.37
N GLY A 81 -13.89 28.23 -9.39
CA GLY A 81 -13.92 27.11 -8.45
C GLY A 81 -13.54 25.77 -9.07
N LEU A 82 -12.82 25.75 -10.19
CA LEU A 82 -12.43 24.55 -10.92
C LEU A 82 -10.97 24.18 -10.60
N GLN A 83 -10.78 22.98 -10.04
CA GLN A 83 -9.44 22.53 -9.68
C GLN A 83 -8.69 21.98 -10.91
N VAL A 84 -7.49 22.48 -11.17
CA VAL A 84 -6.65 22.02 -12.28
C VAL A 84 -5.85 20.81 -11.85
N GLY A 85 -6.02 19.66 -12.52
CA GLY A 85 -5.33 18.42 -12.21
C GLY A 85 -3.99 18.28 -12.92
N LYS A 86 -3.95 18.59 -14.21
CA LYS A 86 -2.74 18.48 -15.02
C LYS A 86 -2.74 19.48 -16.17
N VAL A 87 -1.61 20.16 -16.37
CA VAL A 87 -1.34 20.93 -17.58
C VAL A 87 -0.28 20.18 -18.39
N SER A 88 -0.55 19.92 -19.67
CA SER A 88 0.37 19.23 -20.57
C SER A 88 0.61 20.05 -21.83
N PHE A 89 1.87 20.12 -22.24
CA PHE A 89 2.30 20.73 -23.49
C PHE A 89 2.85 19.65 -24.41
N ALA A 90 2.42 19.64 -25.67
CA ALA A 90 3.00 18.79 -26.69
C ALA A 90 3.36 19.63 -27.91
N ASN A 91 4.61 19.50 -28.35
CA ASN A 91 5.08 20.02 -29.62
C ASN A 91 5.31 18.83 -30.55
N ARG A 92 4.62 18.79 -31.69
CA ARG A 92 4.76 17.72 -32.69
C ARG A 92 4.95 18.34 -34.07
N LYS A 93 5.93 17.83 -34.83
CA LYS A 93 6.04 18.11 -36.27
C LYS A 93 4.99 17.29 -37.00
N THR A 94 4.03 17.97 -37.61
CA THR A 94 3.01 17.37 -38.47
C THR A 94 3.23 17.83 -39.90
N TYR A 95 2.86 17.02 -40.89
CA TYR A 95 2.96 17.42 -42.30
C TYR A 95 1.58 17.80 -42.80
N VAL A 96 1.42 19.02 -43.29
CA VAL A 96 0.18 19.51 -43.91
C VAL A 96 0.39 19.71 -45.41
N TRP A 97 -0.66 19.46 -46.18
CA TRP A 97 -0.65 19.68 -47.62
C TRP A 97 -0.98 21.13 -47.91
N GLU A 98 -0.04 21.87 -48.51
CA GLU A 98 -0.26 23.24 -48.96
C GLU A 98 -0.16 23.33 -50.48
N LYS A 99 -1.08 24.10 -51.06
CA LYS A 99 -1.15 24.33 -52.50
C LYS A 99 -0.16 25.43 -52.87
N GLN A 100 0.77 25.09 -53.75
CA GLN A 100 1.82 25.99 -54.22
C GLN A 100 1.28 26.91 -55.32
N GLU A 101 2.03 27.96 -55.64
CA GLU A 101 1.67 28.94 -56.69
C GLU A 101 1.51 28.30 -58.08
N ASP A 102 2.16 27.17 -58.33
CA ASP A 102 2.04 26.38 -59.56
C ASP A 102 0.79 25.46 -59.59
N GLY A 103 -0.04 25.50 -58.55
CA GLY A 103 -1.25 24.71 -58.42
C GLY A 103 -1.07 23.28 -57.89
N THR A 104 0.17 22.84 -57.63
CA THR A 104 0.46 21.51 -57.07
C THR A 104 0.37 21.50 -55.54
N ASN A 105 0.04 20.35 -54.94
CA ASN A 105 0.01 20.19 -53.49
C ASN A 105 1.32 19.57 -53.00
N LYS A 106 1.95 20.19 -52.00
CA LYS A 106 3.19 19.68 -51.38
C LYS A 106 3.00 19.51 -49.88
N GLN A 107 3.54 18.43 -49.31
CA GLN A 107 3.60 18.27 -47.85
C GLN A 107 4.67 19.20 -47.28
N VAL A 108 4.27 20.06 -46.37
CA VAL A 108 5.15 20.99 -45.67
C VAL A 108 5.12 20.66 -44.18
N PRO A 109 6.28 20.51 -43.51
CA PRO A 109 6.33 20.30 -42.08
C PRO A 109 5.84 21.56 -41.36
N LYS A 110 4.91 21.38 -40.43
CA LYS A 110 4.34 22.43 -39.59
C LYS A 110 4.39 21.98 -38.15
N ASP A 111 4.96 22.83 -37.30
CA ASP A 111 4.98 22.61 -35.87
C ASP A 111 3.56 22.78 -35.33
N ALA A 112 3.02 21.73 -34.73
CA ALA A 112 1.73 21.74 -34.06
C ALA A 112 1.99 21.75 -32.55
N PHE A 113 1.61 22.86 -31.92
CA PHE A 113 1.59 22.99 -30.48
C PHE A 113 0.19 22.68 -29.97
N SER A 114 0.08 21.86 -28.93
CA SER A 114 -1.18 21.66 -28.22
C SER A 114 -0.97 21.84 -26.73
N GLN A 115 -1.75 22.72 -26.13
CA GLN A 115 -1.91 22.82 -24.68
C GLN A 115 -3.16 22.06 -24.27
N THR A 116 -3.03 21.22 -23.25
CA THR A 116 -4.15 20.50 -22.63
C THR A 116 -4.20 20.80 -21.14
N ILE A 117 -5.32 21.37 -20.69
CA ILE A 117 -5.62 21.55 -19.27
C ILE A 117 -6.69 20.52 -18.89
N GLU A 118 -6.34 19.61 -17.98
CA GLU A 118 -7.24 18.63 -17.38
C GLU A 118 -7.83 19.23 -16.09
N LEU A 119 -9.15 19.41 -16.09
CA LEU A 119 -9.89 19.88 -14.92
C LEU A 119 -10.34 18.67 -14.08
N LEU A 120 -10.14 18.76 -12.76
CA LEU A 120 -10.67 17.82 -11.78
C LEU A 120 -12.10 18.25 -11.46
N ASN A 121 -13.07 17.43 -11.86
CA ASN A 121 -14.46 17.65 -11.50
C ASN A 121 -14.64 17.35 -10.01
N GLY A 122 -14.66 18.40 -9.19
CA GLY A 122 -15.50 18.54 -8.00
C GLY A 122 -15.54 17.37 -7.01
N SER A 123 -14.52 16.51 -6.93
CA SER A 123 -14.38 15.59 -5.82
C SER A 123 -13.85 16.37 -4.63
N ASN A 124 -14.67 17.27 -4.11
CA ASN A 124 -14.63 17.63 -2.70
C ASN A 124 -14.96 16.34 -1.93
N HIS A 125 -13.99 15.43 -1.87
CA HIS A 125 -13.96 14.47 -0.79
C HIS A 125 -13.89 15.34 0.45
N ASN A 126 -15.01 15.48 1.15
CA ASN A 126 -14.99 15.98 2.51
C ASN A 126 -14.14 14.98 3.29
N LEU A 127 -12.84 15.29 3.42
CA LEU A 127 -11.87 14.52 4.17
C LEU A 127 -12.16 14.76 5.64
N ASN A 128 -13.27 14.21 6.13
CA ASN A 128 -13.52 14.13 7.55
C ASN A 128 -12.45 13.22 8.14
N ARG A 129 -11.73 13.71 9.16
CA ARG A 129 -10.73 12.91 9.87
C ARG A 129 -11.42 11.64 10.38
N ALA A 130 -10.97 10.50 9.91
CA ALA A 130 -11.54 9.22 10.32
C ALA A 130 -11.23 8.97 11.81
N THR A 131 -12.21 8.43 12.53
CA THR A 131 -11.99 8.00 13.92
C THR A 131 -11.19 6.71 13.89
N LEU A 132 -9.94 6.77 14.37
CA LEU A 132 -9.13 5.57 14.56
C LEU A 132 -9.77 4.68 15.64
N PRO A 133 -9.72 3.35 15.49
CA PRO A 133 -10.11 2.46 16.57
C PRO A 133 -9.25 2.75 17.81
N ARG A 134 -9.89 2.83 18.98
CA ARG A 134 -9.19 3.06 20.24
C ARG A 134 -8.35 1.83 20.58
N ILE A 135 -7.03 1.95 20.42
CA ILE A 135 -6.10 0.92 20.87
C ILE A 135 -5.98 0.99 22.39
N SER A 136 -6.24 -0.13 23.07
CA SER A 136 -6.12 -0.26 24.52
C SER A 136 -5.18 -1.40 24.84
N VAL A 137 -3.95 -1.06 25.20
CA VAL A 137 -2.88 -2.01 25.51
C VAL A 137 -2.54 -1.92 26.98
N GLN A 138 -2.32 -3.05 27.65
CA GLN A 138 -1.77 -3.08 29.01
C GLN A 138 -0.25 -3.20 28.94
N SER A 139 0.47 -2.41 29.75
CA SER A 139 1.92 -2.55 29.85
C SER A 139 2.26 -3.90 30.48
N THR A 140 3.33 -4.52 29.99
CA THR A 140 3.84 -5.80 30.48
C THR A 140 5.07 -5.58 31.37
N THR A 141 5.22 -6.42 32.40
CA THR A 141 6.45 -6.48 33.21
C THR A 141 7.47 -7.33 32.47
N ARG A 142 8.70 -6.85 32.30
CA ARG A 142 9.73 -7.55 31.54
C ARG A 142 10.25 -8.81 32.27
N GLY A 143 10.28 -9.94 31.55
CA GLY A 143 10.86 -11.20 32.00
C GLY A 143 12.38 -11.27 31.85
N THR A 144 12.95 -12.48 31.97
CA THR A 144 14.41 -12.68 31.95
C THR A 144 14.82 -13.88 31.09
N LYS A 145 16.02 -13.80 30.51
CA LYS A 145 16.72 -14.87 29.80
C LYS A 145 18.24 -14.73 30.00
N ASP A 146 19.04 -15.66 29.46
CA ASP A 146 20.50 -15.59 29.52
C ASP A 146 21.02 -14.23 29.01
N GLU A 147 21.96 -13.63 29.75
CA GLU A 147 22.47 -12.28 29.48
C GLU A 147 23.11 -12.14 28.09
N ASN A 148 23.72 -13.21 27.56
CA ASN A 148 24.41 -13.23 26.28
C ASN A 148 23.48 -13.49 25.10
N ILE A 149 22.22 -13.85 25.37
CA ILE A 149 21.21 -14.14 24.36
C ILE A 149 20.29 -12.92 24.21
N GLY A 150 20.11 -12.48 22.97
CA GLY A 150 19.12 -11.50 22.57
C GLY A 150 17.86 -12.18 22.06
N LEU A 151 16.71 -11.51 22.23
CA LEU A 151 15.43 -11.90 21.63
C LEU A 151 14.93 -10.79 20.70
N ALA A 152 14.80 -11.12 19.41
CA ALA A 152 14.31 -10.23 18.38
C ALA A 152 12.96 -10.70 17.83
N ILE A 153 12.06 -9.77 17.54
CA ILE A 153 10.80 -10.01 16.86
C ILE A 153 10.82 -9.30 15.50
N SER A 154 10.60 -10.03 14.42
CA SER A 154 10.40 -9.44 13.08
C SER A 154 8.92 -9.36 12.77
N LEU A 155 8.44 -8.14 12.52
CA LEU A 155 7.08 -7.84 12.06
C LEU A 155 7.13 -7.46 10.58
N PRO A 156 6.61 -8.31 9.67
CA PRO A 156 6.71 -8.07 8.24
C PRO A 156 5.50 -7.31 7.68
N ASP A 157 5.79 -6.41 6.73
CA ASP A 157 4.90 -5.96 5.65
C ASP A 157 3.43 -5.78 6.09
N MET A 158 3.14 -4.97 7.11
CA MET A 158 1.77 -4.79 7.60
C MET A 158 0.84 -4.18 6.54
N GLN A 159 1.40 -3.41 5.60
CA GLN A 159 0.66 -2.69 4.56
C GLN A 159 -0.48 -1.83 5.13
N ILE A 160 -0.21 -1.08 6.20
CA ILE A 160 -1.20 -0.18 6.82
C ILE A 160 -1.64 0.83 5.77
N GLY A 161 -2.94 0.82 5.49
CA GLY A 161 -3.54 1.56 4.41
C GLY A 161 -5.03 1.31 4.33
N TYR A 162 -5.71 2.08 3.49
CA TYR A 162 -7.17 2.04 3.43
C TYR A 162 -7.70 2.21 2.02
N HIS A 163 -8.81 1.51 1.76
CA HIS A 163 -9.79 1.91 0.77
C HIS A 163 -10.87 2.77 1.42
N ARG A 164 -11.44 3.68 0.64
CA ARG A 164 -12.61 4.48 0.96
C ARG A 164 -13.73 4.20 -0.03
N ASP A 165 -14.89 3.79 0.47
CA ASP A 165 -16.07 3.58 -0.38
C ASP A 165 -16.78 4.90 -0.74
N ASN A 166 -17.80 4.82 -1.59
CA ASN A 166 -18.60 5.97 -2.01
C ASN A 166 -19.42 6.63 -0.89
N LYS A 167 -19.50 6.00 0.29
CA LYS A 167 -20.14 6.54 1.51
C LYS A 167 -19.11 7.07 2.50
N GLY A 168 -17.81 7.01 2.17
CA GLY A 168 -16.73 7.44 3.03
C GLY A 168 -16.28 6.40 4.08
N ASN A 169 -16.85 5.19 4.08
CA ASN A 169 -16.42 4.13 4.99
C ASN A 169 -15.03 3.63 4.60
N LEU A 170 -14.25 3.29 5.63
CA LEU A 170 -12.92 2.72 5.46
C LEU A 170 -12.97 1.20 5.44
N LEU A 171 -12.16 0.62 4.56
CA LEU A 171 -11.81 -0.80 4.52
C LEU A 171 -10.29 -0.90 4.64
N THR A 172 -9.79 -1.63 5.64
CA THR A 172 -8.34 -1.72 5.89
C THR A 172 -7.62 -2.56 4.84
N LEU A 173 -6.34 -2.25 4.59
CA LEU A 173 -5.42 -3.10 3.84
C LEU A 173 -4.69 -4.09 4.76
N GLN A 174 -4.29 -3.61 5.94
CA GLN A 174 -3.77 -4.44 7.01
C GLN A 174 -4.86 -5.36 7.58
N ASP A 175 -4.45 -6.52 8.12
CA ASP A 175 -5.34 -7.38 8.89
C ASP A 175 -5.14 -7.12 10.39
N GLU A 176 -6.07 -6.38 10.99
CA GLU A 176 -5.98 -6.02 12.41
C GLU A 176 -6.05 -7.26 13.33
N SER A 177 -6.60 -8.39 12.87
CA SER A 177 -6.61 -9.64 13.65
C SER A 177 -5.24 -10.31 13.70
N ALA A 178 -4.45 -10.21 12.62
CA ALA A 178 -3.08 -10.70 12.56
C ALA A 178 -2.12 -9.81 13.40
N ILE A 179 -2.33 -8.49 13.35
CA ILE A 179 -1.61 -7.53 14.20
C ILE A 179 -1.94 -7.78 15.68
N ASP A 180 -3.21 -7.97 16.04
CA ASP A 180 -3.62 -8.28 17.42
C ASP A 180 -2.96 -9.57 17.96
N ILE A 181 -2.88 -10.63 17.14
CA ILE A 181 -2.14 -11.84 17.53
C ILE A 181 -0.66 -11.55 17.75
N SER A 182 -0.05 -10.77 16.86
CA SER A 182 1.35 -10.37 17.00
C SER A 182 1.57 -9.61 18.32
N HIS A 183 0.66 -8.71 18.68
CA HIS A 183 0.67 -8.00 19.97
C HIS A 183 0.54 -8.95 21.17
N GLN A 184 -0.36 -9.94 21.09
CA GLN A 184 -0.52 -10.93 22.17
C GLN A 184 0.77 -11.75 22.39
N ILE A 185 1.42 -12.19 21.29
CA ILE A 185 2.69 -12.93 21.37
C ILE A 185 3.82 -12.04 21.89
N ILE A 186 3.90 -10.78 21.43
CA ILE A 186 4.88 -9.82 21.93
C ILE A 186 4.69 -9.58 23.43
N ALA A 187 3.46 -9.39 23.89
CA ALA A 187 3.14 -9.19 25.30
C ALA A 187 3.58 -10.39 26.15
N ASP A 188 3.28 -11.61 25.69
CA ASP A 188 3.67 -12.83 26.37
C ASP A 188 5.19 -13.00 26.41
N LEU A 189 5.88 -12.81 25.30
CA LEU A 189 7.35 -12.94 25.21
C LEU A 189 8.06 -11.84 26.03
N GLU A 190 7.56 -10.60 26.02
CA GLU A 190 8.07 -9.56 26.90
C GLU A 190 7.93 -9.98 28.36
N ALA A 191 6.78 -10.55 28.73
CA ALA A 191 6.48 -10.96 30.09
C ALA A 191 7.32 -12.15 30.57
N THR A 192 7.59 -13.12 29.69
CA THR A 192 8.29 -14.35 30.07
C THR A 192 9.80 -14.25 29.93
N GLU A 193 10.29 -13.61 28.87
CA GLU A 193 11.70 -13.69 28.47
C GLU A 193 12.37 -12.31 28.28
N GLY A 194 11.54 -11.27 28.12
CA GLY A 194 11.97 -9.92 27.80
C GLY A 194 12.46 -9.81 26.36
N ILE A 195 11.88 -8.92 25.57
CA ILE A 195 12.30 -8.66 24.20
C ILE A 195 13.41 -7.61 24.21
N ASP A 196 14.45 -7.79 23.40
CA ASP A 196 15.53 -6.80 23.25
C ASP A 196 15.35 -5.97 21.98
N LEU A 197 14.74 -6.54 20.95
CA LEU A 197 14.63 -5.93 19.64
C LEU A 197 13.28 -6.24 18.99
N ILE A 198 12.64 -5.21 18.44
CA ILE A 198 11.58 -5.36 17.44
C ILE A 198 12.09 -4.73 16.14
N VAL A 199 11.95 -5.47 15.03
CA VAL A 199 12.24 -4.98 13.68
C VAL A 199 10.94 -4.98 12.86
N MET A 200 10.50 -3.80 12.48
CA MET A 200 9.45 -3.59 11.49
C MET A 200 10.10 -3.64 10.09
N GLN A 201 9.81 -4.69 9.33
CA GLN A 201 10.63 -5.14 8.19
C GLN A 201 10.40 -4.35 6.87
N GLY A 202 9.97 -3.10 6.93
CA GLY A 202 9.55 -2.33 5.75
C GLY A 202 8.17 -2.71 5.24
N ASP A 203 7.63 -1.85 4.37
CA ASP A 203 6.28 -1.95 3.80
C ASP A 203 5.19 -2.07 4.88
N ASN A 204 5.39 -1.41 6.03
CA ASN A 204 4.37 -1.37 7.08
C ASN A 204 3.35 -0.26 6.83
N ALA A 205 3.68 0.75 6.04
CA ALA A 205 2.76 1.72 5.50
C ALA A 205 2.63 1.54 3.97
N ASP A 206 1.45 1.20 3.49
CA ASP A 206 1.26 0.81 2.10
C ASP A 206 1.41 1.99 1.12
N PHE A 207 0.90 3.17 1.48
CA PHE A 207 1.01 4.38 0.68
C PHE A 207 0.65 4.16 -0.81
N ALA A 208 -0.38 3.34 -1.10
CA ALA A 208 -0.76 2.95 -2.47
C ALA A 208 -1.03 4.12 -3.41
N GLU A 209 -1.50 5.25 -2.89
CA GLU A 209 -1.77 6.45 -3.70
C GLU A 209 -0.53 7.06 -4.36
N PHE A 210 0.67 6.76 -3.85
CA PHE A 210 1.94 7.14 -4.43
C PHE A 210 2.55 6.04 -5.33
N GLY A 211 1.77 4.98 -5.61
CA GLY A 211 2.17 3.87 -6.46
C GLY A 211 2.42 4.28 -7.92
N LYS A 212 3.21 3.47 -8.62
CA LYS A 212 3.53 3.69 -10.05
C LYS A 212 2.40 3.31 -11.02
N TYR A 213 1.44 2.50 -10.57
CA TYR A 213 0.33 2.00 -11.38
C TYR A 213 -0.92 2.86 -11.21
N SER A 214 -1.94 2.62 -12.03
CA SER A 214 -3.24 3.30 -11.88
C SER A 214 -3.82 3.05 -10.48
N VAL A 215 -3.99 4.13 -9.73
CA VAL A 215 -4.55 4.09 -8.37
C VAL A 215 -6.07 4.23 -8.46
N PRO A 216 -6.86 3.22 -8.06
CA PRO A 216 -8.31 3.36 -7.99
C PRO A 216 -8.71 4.49 -7.03
N PRO A 217 -9.81 5.23 -7.30
CA PRO A 217 -10.23 6.35 -6.44
C PRO A 217 -10.38 5.98 -4.96
N SER A 218 -10.73 4.73 -4.65
CA SER A 218 -10.86 4.27 -3.26
C SER A 218 -9.56 4.32 -2.46
N LEU A 219 -8.38 4.23 -3.09
CA LEU A 219 -7.10 4.30 -2.39
C LEU A 219 -6.59 5.73 -2.18
N GLN A 220 -7.23 6.73 -2.76
CA GLN A 220 -6.78 8.12 -2.71
C GLN A 220 -7.30 8.84 -1.46
N GLY A 221 -6.50 9.79 -0.95
CA GLY A 221 -6.91 10.64 0.16
C GLY A 221 -6.85 9.93 1.52
N ASN A 222 -6.01 8.89 1.63
CA ASN A 222 -5.89 8.08 2.83
C ASN A 222 -4.52 8.24 3.53
N THR A 223 -3.63 9.12 3.02
CA THR A 223 -2.29 9.37 3.59
C THR A 223 -2.32 9.61 5.10
N GLN A 224 -3.15 10.56 5.55
CA GLN A 224 -3.15 10.97 6.95
C GLN A 224 -3.66 9.87 7.87
N VAL A 225 -4.67 9.10 7.45
CA VAL A 225 -5.18 7.99 8.28
C VAL A 225 -4.19 6.83 8.35
N THR A 226 -3.41 6.59 7.29
CA THR A 226 -2.27 5.67 7.30
C THR A 226 -1.21 6.12 8.30
N ILE A 227 -0.78 7.38 8.24
CA ILE A 227 0.21 7.96 9.16
C ILE A 227 -0.27 7.85 10.61
N ASP A 228 -1.52 8.22 10.87
CA ASP A 228 -2.10 8.19 12.20
C ASP A 228 -2.14 6.75 12.77
N ARG A 229 -2.55 5.75 11.97
CA ARG A 229 -2.57 4.34 12.40
C ARG A 229 -1.17 3.76 12.59
N LEU A 230 -0.21 4.13 11.75
CA LEU A 230 1.19 3.71 11.86
C LEU A 230 1.85 4.30 13.11
N GLY A 231 1.60 5.58 13.41
CA GLY A 231 2.05 6.20 14.67
C GLY A 231 1.44 5.51 15.90
N ALA A 232 0.16 5.14 15.84
CA ALA A 232 -0.51 4.38 16.89
C ALA A 232 0.06 2.96 17.05
N GLU A 233 0.51 2.34 15.96
CA GLU A 233 1.22 1.05 15.98
C GLU A 233 2.56 1.18 16.71
N GLY A 234 3.36 2.18 16.34
CA GLY A 234 4.63 2.46 17.02
C GLY A 234 4.47 2.67 18.52
N ALA A 235 3.47 3.46 18.93
CA ALA A 235 3.15 3.66 20.34
C ALA A 235 2.69 2.39 21.05
N THR A 236 1.96 1.51 20.36
CA THR A 236 1.53 0.20 20.87
C THR A 236 2.73 -0.69 21.14
N LEU A 237 3.63 -0.82 20.16
CA LEU A 237 4.86 -1.62 20.31
C LEU A 237 5.73 -1.10 21.44
N ARG A 238 5.96 0.23 21.54
CA ARG A 238 6.71 0.83 22.65
C ARG A 238 6.06 0.53 24.01
N LYS A 239 4.73 0.57 24.10
CA LYS A 239 4.01 0.25 25.34
C LYS A 239 4.11 -1.23 25.73
N LEU A 240 4.08 -2.13 24.75
CA LEU A 240 4.26 -3.58 24.96
C LEU A 240 5.69 -3.92 25.34
N THR A 241 6.68 -3.21 24.78
CA THR A 241 8.10 -3.47 25.02
C THR A 241 8.82 -2.19 25.45
N PRO A 242 8.61 -1.74 26.71
CA PRO A 242 9.14 -0.44 27.17
C PRO A 242 10.66 -0.31 27.00
N GLN A 243 11.40 -1.41 27.13
CA GLN A 243 12.87 -1.42 27.11
C GLN A 243 13.48 -1.91 25.79
N ALA A 244 12.70 -2.51 24.88
CA ALA A 244 13.25 -3.03 23.63
C ALA A 244 13.69 -1.91 22.69
N LYS A 245 14.74 -2.16 21.92
CA LYS A 245 15.05 -1.34 20.74
C LYS A 245 13.99 -1.62 19.68
N ILE A 246 13.44 -0.58 19.05
CA ILE A 246 12.46 -0.73 17.96
C ILE A 246 13.07 -0.08 16.73
N VAL A 247 13.26 -0.87 15.68
CA VAL A 247 13.83 -0.44 14.40
C VAL A 247 12.78 -0.62 13.32
N TYR A 248 12.57 0.39 12.49
CA TYR A 248 11.71 0.31 11.32
C TYR A 248 12.53 0.59 10.07
N LEU A 249 12.72 -0.44 9.24
CA LEU A 249 13.34 -0.32 7.93
C LEU A 249 12.37 0.30 6.93
N GLU A 250 12.79 1.29 6.15
CA GLU A 250 12.05 1.74 4.97
C GLU A 250 11.98 0.60 3.93
N GLY A 251 10.77 0.31 3.46
CA GLY A 251 10.51 -0.56 2.32
C GLY A 251 10.18 0.23 1.06
N ASN A 252 9.85 -0.49 -0.02
CA ASN A 252 9.56 0.17 -1.29
C ASN A 252 8.22 0.92 -1.28
N HIS A 253 7.31 0.66 -0.35
CA HIS A 253 6.05 1.38 -0.21
C HIS A 253 6.26 2.75 0.46
N GLU A 254 7.01 2.81 1.56
CA GLU A 254 7.40 4.08 2.18
C GLU A 254 8.23 4.96 1.22
N TYR A 255 9.17 4.35 0.50
CA TYR A 255 9.99 5.04 -0.50
C TYR A 255 9.16 5.72 -1.61
N ARG A 256 7.91 5.31 -1.87
CA ARG A 256 7.05 5.97 -2.87
C ARG A 256 6.78 7.43 -2.54
N VAL A 257 6.72 7.77 -1.26
CA VAL A 257 6.52 9.15 -0.80
C VAL A 257 7.75 9.98 -1.20
N ASN A 258 8.94 9.54 -0.78
CA ASN A 258 10.22 10.19 -1.10
C ASN A 258 10.44 10.29 -2.61
N LYS A 259 10.14 9.23 -3.35
CA LYS A 259 10.19 9.22 -4.81
C LYS A 259 9.22 10.23 -5.42
N THR A 260 7.99 10.32 -4.91
CA THR A 260 7.00 11.29 -5.41
C THR A 260 7.46 12.72 -5.18
N LEU A 261 8.02 13.03 -4.00
CA LEU A 261 8.60 14.34 -3.73
C LEU A 261 9.73 14.63 -4.71
N THR A 262 10.65 13.69 -4.92
CA THR A 262 11.79 13.83 -5.83
C THR A 262 11.34 14.10 -7.27
N ASP A 263 10.41 13.29 -7.77
CA ASP A 263 10.03 13.30 -9.18
C ASP A 263 9.08 14.45 -9.52
N LYS A 264 8.25 14.90 -8.58
CA LYS A 264 7.17 15.87 -8.86
C LYS A 264 7.37 17.24 -8.21
N ILE A 265 7.89 17.29 -6.98
CA ILE A 265 8.01 18.53 -6.21
C ILE A 265 9.33 18.53 -5.40
N PRO A 266 10.50 18.45 -6.06
CA PRO A 266 11.78 18.22 -5.40
C PRO A 266 12.14 19.30 -4.37
N ASN A 267 11.60 20.50 -4.52
CA ASN A 267 11.82 21.62 -3.59
C ASN A 267 11.24 21.38 -2.18
N LEU A 268 10.40 20.35 -1.99
CA LEU A 268 9.90 19.96 -0.67
C LEU A 268 10.79 18.95 0.05
N ILE A 269 11.78 18.35 -0.63
CA ILE A 269 12.71 17.42 -0.01
C ILE A 269 13.56 18.18 1.00
N GLY A 270 13.70 17.60 2.20
CA GLY A 270 14.56 18.15 3.24
C GLY A 270 14.00 19.42 3.90
N VAL A 271 12.82 19.91 3.50
CA VAL A 271 12.19 21.04 4.17
C VAL A 271 11.90 20.66 5.61
N SER A 272 12.51 21.39 6.54
CA SER A 272 12.43 21.18 7.98
C SER A 272 11.81 22.40 8.68
N ARG A 273 11.53 22.26 9.97
CA ARG A 273 11.17 23.41 10.80
C ARG A 273 12.37 24.36 10.93
N SER A 274 12.10 25.66 11.10
CA SER A 274 13.16 26.67 11.29
C SER A 274 14.09 26.30 12.45
N GLY A 275 15.37 26.11 12.16
CA GLY A 275 16.39 25.75 13.15
C GLY A 275 16.51 24.26 13.44
N GLU A 276 15.83 23.40 12.68
CA GLU A 276 15.91 21.94 12.79
C GLU A 276 16.38 21.32 11.47
N ASP A 277 16.98 20.13 11.56
CA ASP A 277 17.47 19.40 10.38
C ASP A 277 16.52 18.28 9.94
N LYS A 278 15.53 17.91 10.76
CA LYS A 278 14.62 16.80 10.47
C LYS A 278 13.56 17.22 9.44
N PRO A 279 13.45 16.54 8.28
CA PRO A 279 12.47 16.90 7.25
C PRO A 279 11.03 16.72 7.76
N VAL A 280 10.14 17.65 7.43
CA VAL A 280 8.73 17.64 7.86
C VAL A 280 7.95 16.47 7.21
N LEU A 281 8.36 16.07 6.01
CA LEU A 281 7.73 14.96 5.26
C LEU A 281 8.42 13.60 5.50
N ASP A 282 9.42 13.56 6.39
CA ASP A 282 10.00 12.29 6.83
C ASP A 282 8.98 11.47 7.62
N LEU A 283 8.90 10.16 7.36
CA LEU A 283 7.90 9.30 7.97
C LEU A 283 8.06 9.24 9.50
N SER A 284 9.29 9.26 9.99
CA SER A 284 9.55 9.22 11.43
C SER A 284 9.13 10.50 12.14
N TYR A 285 9.18 11.65 11.44
CA TYR A 285 8.61 12.91 11.92
C TYR A 285 7.08 12.83 11.95
N LEU A 286 6.46 12.43 10.84
CA LEU A 286 5.00 12.37 10.68
C LEU A 286 4.34 11.41 11.68
N CYS A 287 4.98 10.29 11.99
CA CYS A 287 4.49 9.28 12.92
C CYS A 287 4.94 9.47 14.38
N ARG A 288 5.66 10.55 14.70
CA ARG A 288 6.14 10.86 16.08
C ARG A 288 6.95 9.70 16.69
N PHE A 289 7.86 9.14 15.89
CA PHE A 289 8.69 8.01 16.30
C PHE A 289 9.73 8.39 17.34
N ASP A 290 10.13 9.66 17.41
CA ASP A 290 10.95 10.22 18.47
C ASP A 290 10.31 10.07 19.86
N GLU A 291 9.01 10.37 19.97
CA GLU A 291 8.26 10.23 21.23
C GLU A 291 8.13 8.78 21.71
N ASN A 292 8.21 7.83 20.77
CA ASN A 292 8.11 6.41 21.05
C ASN A 292 9.46 5.69 20.97
N ASN A 293 10.58 6.44 20.84
CA ASN A 293 11.94 5.91 20.71
C ASN A 293 12.04 4.80 19.65
N ILE A 294 11.56 5.08 18.43
CA ILE A 294 11.62 4.18 17.28
C ILE A 294 12.67 4.73 16.32
N GLU A 295 13.64 3.90 15.97
CA GLU A 295 14.66 4.21 14.97
C GLU A 295 14.13 3.87 13.58
N TYR A 296 13.89 4.88 12.75
CA TYR A 296 13.53 4.70 11.35
C TYR A 296 14.78 4.75 10.48
N LEU A 297 15.00 3.72 9.68
CA LEU A 297 16.14 3.58 8.78
C LEU A 297 15.66 3.74 7.34
N ASP A 298 15.79 4.96 6.82
CA ASP A 298 15.51 5.31 5.43
C ASP A 298 16.63 4.86 4.47
N GLY A 299 16.44 5.08 3.17
CA GLY A 299 17.42 4.78 2.13
C GLY A 299 17.20 3.43 1.45
N TYR A 300 15.94 3.01 1.30
CA TYR A 300 15.59 1.83 0.50
C TYR A 300 16.20 1.91 -0.92
N PRO A 301 16.78 0.82 -1.47
CA PRO A 301 16.92 -0.53 -0.92
C PRO A 301 18.25 -0.78 -0.19
N THR A 302 19.01 0.26 0.12
CA THR A 302 20.37 0.16 0.67
C THR A 302 20.42 0.06 2.19
N ASN A 303 19.31 0.37 2.86
CA ASN A 303 19.20 0.24 4.29
C ASN A 303 19.30 -1.22 4.76
N GLU A 304 20.05 -1.42 5.84
CA GLU A 304 20.14 -2.69 6.55
C GLU A 304 20.36 -2.44 8.03
N PHE A 305 19.90 -3.37 8.86
CA PHE A 305 20.11 -3.34 10.30
C PHE A 305 20.78 -4.62 10.77
N TRP A 306 21.77 -4.50 11.66
CA TRP A 306 22.50 -5.62 12.23
C TRP A 306 22.22 -5.70 13.73
N ALA A 307 21.67 -6.82 14.18
CA ALA A 307 21.42 -7.08 15.60
C ALA A 307 22.66 -7.64 16.31
N SER A 308 23.52 -8.32 15.57
CA SER A 308 24.85 -8.79 15.96
C SER A 308 25.70 -9.04 14.72
N ASP A 309 26.96 -9.43 14.88
CA ASP A 309 27.88 -9.73 13.76
C ASP A 309 27.37 -10.81 12.80
N GLY A 310 26.41 -11.64 13.22
CA GLY A 310 25.86 -12.72 12.38
C GLY A 310 24.38 -12.65 12.08
N LEU A 311 23.63 -11.62 12.53
CA LEU A 311 22.20 -11.48 12.26
C LEU A 311 21.88 -10.12 11.64
N ARG A 312 21.42 -10.14 10.39
CA ARG A 312 21.04 -8.98 9.60
C ARG A 312 19.54 -8.98 9.27
N PHE A 313 18.97 -7.79 9.22
CA PHE A 313 17.62 -7.49 8.73
C PHE A 313 17.69 -6.54 7.53
N ILE A 314 16.95 -6.85 6.48
CA ILE A 314 16.77 -5.99 5.29
C ILE A 314 15.30 -6.00 4.87
N HIS A 315 14.75 -4.95 4.25
CA HIS A 315 13.44 -5.11 3.61
C HIS A 315 13.52 -6.08 2.42
N GLY A 316 14.53 -5.90 1.57
CA GLY A 316 14.73 -6.69 0.35
C GLY A 316 14.17 -5.98 -0.90
N SER A 317 14.66 -6.35 -2.09
CA SER A 317 14.33 -5.63 -3.33
C SER A 317 14.04 -6.54 -4.52
N THR A 318 13.97 -7.85 -4.29
CA THR A 318 13.78 -8.83 -5.35
C THR A 318 12.98 -10.01 -4.85
N VAL A 319 12.02 -10.45 -5.66
CA VAL A 319 11.23 -11.66 -5.43
C VAL A 319 11.52 -12.66 -6.54
N LYS A 320 11.69 -13.94 -6.18
CA LYS A 320 11.74 -15.05 -7.14
C LYS A 320 10.38 -15.74 -7.21
N ALA A 321 10.05 -16.27 -8.39
CA ALA A 321 8.77 -16.95 -8.63
C ALA A 321 8.71 -18.31 -7.91
N ALA A 322 9.81 -19.07 -7.94
CA ALA A 322 9.90 -20.37 -7.27
C ALA A 322 9.91 -20.21 -5.74
N LYS A 323 9.17 -21.08 -5.05
CA LYS A 323 9.05 -21.08 -3.58
C LYS A 323 10.39 -21.34 -2.92
N GLY A 324 10.74 -20.51 -1.93
CA GLY A 324 12.03 -20.59 -1.24
C GLY A 324 13.22 -20.10 -2.06
N ALA A 325 13.04 -19.78 -3.35
CA ALA A 325 14.15 -19.32 -4.19
C ALA A 325 14.59 -17.88 -3.84
N THR A 326 13.70 -17.07 -3.25
CA THR A 326 14.09 -15.76 -2.73
C THR A 326 15.01 -15.95 -1.52
N ALA A 327 14.60 -16.76 -0.54
CA ALA A 327 15.44 -17.12 0.61
C ALA A 327 16.78 -17.69 0.18
N ALA A 328 16.78 -18.67 -0.74
CA ALA A 328 18.00 -19.26 -1.27
C ALA A 328 18.93 -18.19 -1.91
N SER A 329 18.37 -17.23 -2.65
CA SER A 329 19.16 -16.15 -3.27
C SER A 329 19.74 -15.18 -2.25
N VAL A 330 19.03 -14.91 -1.15
CA VAL A 330 19.51 -14.07 -0.04
C VAL A 330 20.60 -14.81 0.74
N LEU A 331 20.42 -16.11 0.97
CA LEU A 331 21.33 -16.96 1.74
C LEU A 331 22.74 -17.06 1.15
N VAL A 332 22.88 -16.91 -0.17
CA VAL A 332 24.19 -16.86 -0.86
C VAL A 332 25.11 -15.77 -0.30
N LYS A 333 24.55 -14.72 0.33
CA LYS A 333 25.34 -13.68 1.02
C LYS A 333 26.08 -14.19 2.27
N GLY A 334 25.78 -15.40 2.76
CA GLY A 334 26.59 -16.10 3.75
C GLY A 334 26.48 -15.60 5.19
N VAL A 335 25.34 -15.00 5.55
CA VAL A 335 25.02 -14.41 6.87
C VAL A 335 23.54 -14.67 7.18
N ASN A 336 23.18 -14.88 8.46
CA ASN A 336 21.77 -14.99 8.84
C ASN A 336 21.01 -13.72 8.45
N THR A 337 20.02 -13.84 7.57
CA THR A 337 19.31 -12.69 7.04
C THR A 337 17.81 -12.87 7.14
N VAL A 338 17.15 -11.98 7.88
CA VAL A 338 15.69 -11.83 7.88
C VAL A 338 15.30 -10.77 6.84
N TYR A 339 14.28 -11.04 6.02
CA TYR A 339 13.82 -10.13 4.98
C TYR A 339 12.29 -10.08 4.81
N GLY A 340 11.77 -8.98 4.24
CA GLY A 340 10.35 -8.74 3.97
C GLY A 340 10.02 -8.80 2.47
N HIS A 341 9.17 -7.88 1.99
CA HIS A 341 8.90 -7.55 0.59
C HIS A 341 8.03 -8.56 -0.21
N LEU A 342 8.21 -9.86 0.01
CA LEU A 342 7.53 -10.89 -0.81
C LEU A 342 6.17 -11.36 -0.27
N HIS A 343 5.82 -10.98 0.96
CA HIS A 343 4.60 -11.39 1.69
C HIS A 343 4.42 -12.90 1.86
N ARG A 344 5.48 -13.69 1.62
CA ARG A 344 5.48 -15.16 1.77
C ARG A 344 6.40 -15.58 2.89
N GLN A 345 5.97 -16.59 3.61
CA GLN A 345 6.83 -17.27 4.58
C GLN A 345 7.83 -18.15 3.86
N GLU A 346 9.11 -17.88 4.06
CA GLU A 346 10.23 -18.68 3.54
C GLU A 346 11.29 -18.81 4.63
N LEU A 347 11.85 -20.01 4.84
CA LEU A 347 13.01 -20.21 5.71
C LEU A 347 13.88 -21.31 5.11
N VAL A 348 15.10 -20.94 4.73
CA VAL A 348 16.08 -21.86 4.14
C VAL A 348 17.35 -21.83 4.97
N TRP A 349 17.91 -23.02 5.18
CA TRP A 349 19.13 -23.24 5.95
C TRP A 349 20.28 -23.67 5.06
N SER A 350 21.50 -23.31 5.47
CA SER A 350 22.73 -23.84 4.90
C SER A 350 23.82 -23.91 5.98
N VAL A 351 24.91 -24.61 5.66
CA VAL A 351 26.09 -24.71 6.51
C VAL A 351 27.24 -24.01 5.80
N LYS A 352 27.76 -22.95 6.42
CA LYS A 352 28.97 -22.26 5.98
C LYS A 352 30.18 -22.98 6.56
N THR A 353 31.07 -23.45 5.70
CA THR A 353 32.33 -24.10 6.08
C THR A 353 33.48 -23.09 6.01
N SER A 354 34.35 -23.11 7.01
CA SER A 354 35.63 -22.42 7.01
C SER A 354 36.69 -23.34 7.64
N ARG A 355 37.97 -22.94 7.64
CA ARG A 355 39.08 -23.80 8.09
C ARG A 355 38.87 -24.23 9.56
N GLY A 356 38.42 -25.48 9.75
CA GLY A 356 38.18 -26.07 11.06
C GLY A 356 36.90 -25.60 11.77
N LYS A 357 36.00 -24.87 11.11
CA LYS A 357 34.74 -24.38 11.70
C LYS A 357 33.58 -24.53 10.72
N THR A 358 32.42 -24.89 11.25
CA THR A 358 31.15 -24.89 10.53
C THR A 358 30.16 -24.02 11.26
N GLU A 359 29.38 -23.25 10.50
CA GLU A 359 28.36 -22.37 11.04
C GLU A 359 27.04 -22.60 10.30
N ASN A 360 25.96 -22.78 11.05
CA ASN A 360 24.62 -22.80 10.48
C ASN A 360 24.19 -21.38 10.17
N ILE A 361 23.74 -21.16 8.94
CA ILE A 361 23.19 -19.89 8.50
C ILE A 361 21.79 -20.09 7.93
N PHE A 362 20.94 -19.07 8.05
CA PHE A 362 19.61 -19.07 7.44
C PHE A 362 19.31 -17.80 6.66
N ALA A 363 18.34 -17.89 5.75
CA ALA A 363 17.64 -16.73 5.24
C ALA A 363 16.15 -16.99 5.35
N GLY A 364 15.39 -16.02 5.85
CA GLY A 364 13.96 -16.19 5.97
C GLY A 364 13.14 -14.92 5.99
N SER A 365 11.87 -15.08 5.66
CA SER A 365 10.85 -14.05 5.71
C SER A 365 9.66 -14.53 6.52
N ALA A 366 9.12 -13.61 7.32
CA ALA A 366 8.01 -13.88 8.21
C ALA A 366 6.63 -13.82 7.51
N GLY A 367 6.58 -13.46 6.23
CA GLY A 367 5.32 -13.31 5.49
C GLY A 367 4.85 -11.87 5.48
N THR A 368 3.65 -11.61 6.00
CA THR A 368 3.03 -10.28 6.07
C THR A 368 2.07 -10.22 7.28
N SER A 369 1.59 -9.04 7.67
CA SER A 369 0.40 -8.90 8.53
C SER A 369 -0.79 -8.26 7.79
N CYS A 370 -0.71 -8.17 6.46
CA CYS A 370 -1.76 -7.60 5.64
C CYS A 370 -2.85 -8.61 5.32
N LYS A 371 -3.98 -8.13 4.79
CA LYS A 371 -5.02 -9.03 4.24
C LYS A 371 -4.49 -9.78 3.02
N THR A 372 -4.86 -11.04 2.92
CA THR A 372 -4.48 -11.94 1.82
C THR A 372 -5.66 -12.20 0.86
N THR A 373 -6.72 -11.42 1.00
CA THR A 373 -8.01 -11.59 0.31
C THR A 373 -8.22 -10.63 -0.87
N GLY A 374 -7.22 -9.81 -1.23
CA GLY A 374 -7.22 -8.98 -2.45
C GLY A 374 -7.48 -7.50 -2.24
N GLU A 375 -7.66 -7.06 -0.99
CA GLU A 375 -7.73 -5.65 -0.61
C GLU A 375 -6.40 -4.95 -0.89
N VAL A 376 -5.28 -5.58 -0.54
CA VAL A 376 -3.95 -5.03 -0.80
C VAL A 376 -3.65 -5.06 -2.31
N PRO A 377 -3.23 -3.94 -2.92
CA PRO A 377 -2.85 -3.92 -4.33
C PRO A 377 -1.69 -4.87 -4.63
N SER A 378 -1.91 -5.80 -5.57
CA SER A 378 -1.00 -6.87 -5.95
C SER A 378 -1.06 -7.14 -7.46
N PHE A 379 -0.31 -8.13 -7.95
CA PHE A 379 -0.30 -8.48 -9.36
C PHE A 379 -1.66 -9.05 -9.82
N HIS A 380 -2.35 -9.78 -8.95
CA HIS A 380 -3.66 -10.38 -9.25
C HIS A 380 -4.85 -9.52 -8.79
N SER A 381 -4.61 -8.35 -8.21
CA SER A 381 -5.69 -7.46 -7.75
C SER A 381 -6.54 -6.93 -8.91
N SER A 382 -7.82 -6.73 -8.65
CA SER A 382 -8.74 -6.07 -9.57
C SER A 382 -9.71 -5.16 -8.82
N THR A 383 -10.26 -4.17 -9.53
CA THR A 383 -11.21 -3.20 -8.97
C THR A 383 -12.60 -3.45 -9.55
N ARG A 384 -13.61 -3.49 -8.68
CA ARG A 384 -15.02 -3.59 -9.07
C ARG A 384 -15.50 -2.26 -9.68
N SER A 385 -16.65 -2.29 -10.35
CA SER A 385 -17.24 -1.09 -10.95
C SER A 385 -17.55 0.03 -9.96
N ASN A 386 -17.75 -0.30 -8.68
CA ASN A 386 -17.95 0.65 -7.60
C ASN A 386 -16.65 1.24 -7.01
N GLY A 387 -15.48 0.96 -7.62
CA GLY A 387 -14.18 1.47 -7.19
C GLY A 387 -13.54 0.70 -6.02
N MET A 388 -14.22 -0.29 -5.44
CA MET A 388 -13.69 -1.12 -4.35
C MET A 388 -12.91 -2.33 -4.87
N PRO A 389 -11.98 -2.91 -4.07
CA PRO A 389 -11.24 -4.09 -4.49
C PRO A 389 -12.19 -5.28 -4.69
N ALA A 390 -11.89 -6.11 -5.68
CA ALA A 390 -12.49 -7.42 -5.79
C ALA A 390 -11.74 -8.40 -4.87
N THR A 391 -12.45 -8.96 -3.90
CA THR A 391 -11.85 -9.83 -2.90
C THR A 391 -12.16 -11.31 -3.16
N ARG A 392 -11.18 -12.17 -2.92
CA ARG A 392 -11.28 -13.63 -2.92
C ARG A 392 -10.14 -14.23 -2.08
N PRO A 393 -10.40 -15.22 -1.20
CA PRO A 393 -9.35 -15.93 -0.50
C PRO A 393 -8.34 -16.58 -1.46
N GLY A 394 -7.05 -16.53 -1.12
CA GLY A 394 -5.98 -17.15 -1.91
C GLY A 394 -5.78 -16.51 -3.28
N ILE A 395 -6.05 -15.21 -3.42
CA ILE A 395 -5.74 -14.47 -4.65
C ILE A 395 -4.24 -14.36 -4.88
N GLU A 396 -3.49 -14.18 -3.80
CA GLU A 396 -2.04 -14.26 -3.74
C GLU A 396 -1.65 -15.38 -2.77
N GLU A 397 -0.50 -16.01 -3.02
CA GLU A 397 0.04 -17.06 -2.14
C GLU A 397 0.80 -16.47 -0.94
N TRP A 398 0.17 -15.53 -0.25
CA TRP A 398 0.72 -14.83 0.92
C TRP A 398 0.37 -15.55 2.22
N GLN A 399 1.23 -15.43 3.23
CA GLN A 399 1.03 -16.03 4.54
C GLN A 399 1.16 -14.96 5.62
N GLN A 400 0.20 -14.92 6.53
CA GLN A 400 0.27 -14.01 7.67
C GLN A 400 1.18 -14.57 8.75
N GLY A 401 1.95 -13.71 9.41
CA GLY A 401 2.81 -14.15 10.51
C GLY A 401 3.88 -13.17 10.96
N LEU A 402 4.70 -13.67 11.87
CA LEU A 402 5.87 -13.00 12.43
C LEU A 402 7.01 -14.01 12.62
N MET A 403 8.22 -13.53 12.89
CA MET A 403 9.35 -14.40 13.22
C MET A 403 9.93 -14.00 14.58
N VAL A 404 10.18 -15.00 15.41
CA VAL A 404 10.83 -14.86 16.72
C VAL A 404 12.25 -15.38 16.58
N ILE A 405 13.26 -14.60 16.96
CA ILE A 405 14.66 -14.96 16.75
C ILE A 405 15.45 -14.81 18.04
N TYR A 406 16.05 -15.91 18.49
CA TYR A 406 17.12 -15.86 19.48
C TYR A 406 18.45 -15.65 18.78
N TYR A 407 19.32 -14.84 19.36
CA TYR A 407 20.63 -14.59 18.77
C TYR A 407 21.69 -14.34 19.84
N GLU A 408 22.94 -14.59 19.51
CA GLU A 408 24.07 -14.20 20.37
C GLU A 408 24.34 -12.72 20.21
N LYS A 409 24.31 -11.96 21.31
CA LYS A 409 24.56 -10.50 21.27
C LYS A 409 25.97 -10.17 20.77
N ASN A 410 26.95 -10.95 21.21
CA ASN A 410 28.37 -10.80 20.86
C ASN A 410 28.88 -11.97 20.01
N GLY A 411 28.00 -12.57 19.21
CA GLY A 411 28.31 -13.74 18.40
C GLY A 411 27.59 -13.71 17.06
N THR A 412 27.73 -14.80 16.32
CA THR A 412 27.23 -14.88 14.94
C THR A 412 26.03 -15.81 14.78
N ARG A 413 25.68 -16.57 15.83
CA ARG A 413 24.61 -17.56 15.78
C ARG A 413 23.24 -16.94 16.04
N ALA A 414 22.25 -17.45 15.31
CA ALA A 414 20.85 -17.10 15.49
C ALA A 414 19.94 -18.31 15.23
N TRP A 415 18.79 -18.33 15.91
CA TRP A 415 17.80 -19.40 15.89
C TRP A 415 16.42 -18.81 15.65
N PRO A 416 15.92 -18.82 14.39
CA PRO A 416 14.61 -18.31 14.04
C PRO A 416 13.53 -19.36 14.29
N GLU A 417 12.40 -18.89 14.82
CA GLU A 417 11.13 -19.61 14.94
C GLU A 417 10.08 -18.85 14.12
N MET A 418 9.51 -19.52 13.12
CA MET A 418 8.46 -18.95 12.29
C MET A 418 7.11 -19.11 12.96
N VAL A 419 6.32 -18.04 13.03
CA VAL A 419 4.96 -18.06 13.54
C VAL A 419 4.01 -17.78 12.39
N THR A 420 3.21 -18.77 12.03
CA THR A 420 2.15 -18.64 11.02
C THR A 420 0.83 -18.29 11.71
N ILE A 421 0.14 -17.29 11.19
CA ILE A 421 -1.19 -16.89 11.63
C ILE A 421 -2.17 -17.31 10.55
N GLU A 422 -3.24 -18.01 10.95
CA GLU A 422 -4.27 -18.47 10.03
C GLU A 422 -5.64 -18.07 10.58
N ASN A 423 -6.39 -17.28 9.82
CA ASN A 423 -7.77 -16.89 10.13
C ASN A 423 -7.94 -16.29 11.54
N GLY A 424 -6.99 -15.45 11.96
CA GLY A 424 -7.03 -14.83 13.29
C GLY A 424 -6.81 -15.82 14.44
N GLU A 425 -6.08 -16.92 14.20
CA GLU A 425 -5.59 -17.84 15.23
C GLU A 425 -4.14 -18.29 14.97
N THR A 426 -3.43 -18.69 16.02
CA THR A 426 -2.15 -19.42 15.92
C THR A 426 -1.89 -20.27 17.16
N ILE A 427 -1.04 -21.28 17.03
CA ILE A 427 -0.45 -22.00 18.16
C ILE A 427 1.03 -21.70 18.17
N PHE A 428 1.50 -21.07 19.24
CA PHE A 428 2.91 -20.78 19.43
C PHE A 428 3.37 -21.34 20.77
N ARG A 429 4.38 -22.22 20.74
CA ARG A 429 4.96 -22.90 21.90
C ARG A 429 3.93 -23.60 22.80
N GLY A 430 2.96 -24.26 22.18
CA GLY A 430 1.90 -25.00 22.87
C GLY A 430 0.79 -24.13 23.46
N LYS A 431 0.86 -22.80 23.35
CA LYS A 431 -0.21 -21.87 23.71
C LYS A 431 -1.02 -21.48 22.48
N LYS A 432 -2.34 -21.57 22.57
CA LYS A 432 -3.27 -21.08 21.53
C LYS A 432 -3.51 -19.58 21.72
N TYR A 433 -3.40 -18.84 20.64
CA TYR A 433 -3.73 -17.43 20.52
C TYR A 433 -4.89 -17.28 19.54
N SER A 434 -5.86 -16.44 19.90
CA SER A 434 -7.01 -16.12 19.06
C SER A 434 -7.21 -14.62 19.09
N ALA A 435 -7.45 -14.03 17.92
CA ALA A 435 -7.65 -12.60 17.80
C ALA A 435 -8.85 -12.12 18.64
N THR A 436 -8.71 -10.95 19.25
CA THR A 436 -9.76 -10.27 20.02
C THR A 436 -10.57 -9.29 19.17
N VAL A 437 -10.10 -9.04 17.95
CA VAL A 437 -10.71 -8.17 16.94
C VAL A 437 -10.83 -8.89 15.59
N ASP A 438 -11.75 -8.44 14.75
CA ASP A 438 -11.84 -8.86 13.35
C ASP A 438 -10.77 -8.17 12.48
N ALA A 439 -10.72 -8.52 11.19
CA ALA A 439 -9.73 -7.98 10.25
C ALA A 439 -9.84 -6.45 10.03
N GLU A 440 -10.94 -5.81 10.44
CA GLU A 440 -11.14 -4.35 10.41
C GLU A 440 -10.89 -3.69 11.79
N GLY A 441 -10.48 -4.46 12.79
CA GLY A 441 -10.18 -3.97 14.14
C GLY A 441 -11.40 -3.83 15.06
N LYS A 442 -12.56 -4.40 14.71
CA LYS A 442 -13.74 -4.38 15.58
C LYS A 442 -13.68 -5.53 16.57
N LYS A 443 -13.98 -5.27 17.85
CA LYS A 443 -13.99 -6.29 18.90
C LYS A 443 -14.91 -7.46 18.55
N ILE A 444 -14.37 -8.67 18.62
CA ILE A 444 -15.14 -9.91 18.50
C ILE A 444 -15.91 -10.11 19.81
N LYS A 445 -17.24 -10.21 19.73
CA LYS A 445 -18.06 -10.59 20.89
C LYS A 445 -17.75 -12.05 21.24
N ARG A 446 -16.92 -12.29 22.27
CA ARG A 446 -16.74 -13.65 22.81
C ARG A 446 -18.10 -14.21 23.24
N ARG A 447 -18.44 -15.43 22.81
CA ARG A 447 -19.45 -16.23 23.49
C ARG A 447 -18.93 -16.48 24.91
N ARG A 448 -19.62 -15.96 25.93
CA ARG A 448 -19.30 -16.23 27.34
C ARG A 448 -19.19 -17.75 27.53
N THR A 449 -18.16 -18.19 28.23
CA THR A 449 -18.04 -19.59 28.58
C THR A 449 -19.10 -19.95 29.63
N LYS A 450 -19.56 -21.20 29.64
CA LYS A 450 -20.53 -21.69 30.64
C LYS A 450 -20.02 -21.49 32.08
N LYS A 451 -18.69 -21.46 32.26
CA LYS A 451 -18.00 -21.25 33.54
C LYS A 451 -18.08 -19.80 34.03
N GLU A 452 -18.06 -18.82 33.11
CA GLU A 452 -18.21 -17.40 33.44
C GLU A 452 -19.66 -17.04 33.78
N LEU A 453 -20.64 -17.75 33.21
CA LEU A 453 -22.06 -17.58 33.53
C LEU A 453 -22.44 -18.18 34.90
N LEU A 454 -21.67 -19.14 35.41
CA LEU A 454 -21.93 -19.82 36.69
C LEU A 454 -21.23 -19.16 37.90
N LEU A 455 -20.47 -18.09 37.68
CA LEU A 455 -19.79 -17.34 38.76
C LEU A 455 -20.48 -16.01 39.09
N GLU A 456 -21.58 -15.68 38.41
CA GLU A 456 -22.45 -14.52 38.67
C GLU A 456 -23.82 -14.89 39.27
N GLU A 457 -24.06 -16.19 39.52
CA GLU A 457 -25.15 -16.72 40.37
C GLU A 457 -24.60 -17.18 41.72
#